data_AF-H7EMG7-F1
#
_entry.id   AF-H7EMG7-F1
#
_cell.length_a   1.000
_cell.length_b   1.000
_cell.length_c   1.000
_cell.angle_alpha   90.00
_cell.angle_beta   90.00
_cell.angle_gamma   90.00
#
_symmetry.space_group_name_H-M   'P 1'
#
loop_
_entity.id
_entity.type
_entity.pdbx_description
1 polymer ?
#
loop_
_entity_poly.entity_id
_entity_poly.type
_entity_poly.pdbx_seq_one_letter_code
_entity_poly.pdbx_strand_id
1 'polypeptide(L)'
;MSEAIKSEKLLLVECKDEENLFSVLLKYLQIENVTIRSAGGYLKFAKLYPSVAITTGFSAVKKIGFVRDAETNEAASAFESISNIVKKYTPDILLPNHAGEIARGNIKCGIFIMPNNKNAGMLEDLCLNSVKVSLLYNQTEKYISEAESLLKNEDKTHYNIHKAKLQAYLAGTANIPRNLGEAAMQGLWDFSSSAFQDVNRFLKSLYL
;
A
#
# COMPACT_ATOMS: atom_id res chain seq x y z
N MET A 1 -19.06 6.47 -14.54
CA MET A 1 -18.44 7.77 -14.19
C MET A 1 -17.77 7.59 -12.84
N SER A 2 -16.53 8.06 -12.66
CA SER A 2 -15.87 8.05 -11.36
C SER A 2 -16.59 8.99 -10.39
N GLU A 3 -16.67 8.62 -9.12
CA GLU A 3 -17.23 9.48 -8.08
C GLU A 3 -16.39 10.76 -7.91
N ALA A 4 -17.06 11.90 -7.75
CA ALA A 4 -16.43 13.20 -7.54
C ALA A 4 -15.48 13.19 -6.32
N ILE A 5 -14.37 13.93 -6.42
CA ILE A 5 -13.42 14.13 -5.33
C ILE A 5 -13.94 15.28 -4.47
N LYS A 6 -14.19 15.02 -3.18
CA LYS A 6 -14.80 15.98 -2.25
C LYS A 6 -13.83 16.52 -1.19
N SER A 7 -12.58 16.06 -1.19
CA SER A 7 -11.56 16.47 -0.22
C SER A 7 -10.33 17.07 -0.89
N GLU A 8 -9.66 17.97 -0.19
CA GLU A 8 -8.34 18.49 -0.54
C GLU A 8 -7.21 17.44 -0.36
N LYS A 9 -7.48 16.33 0.33
CA LYS A 9 -6.50 15.25 0.57
C LYS A 9 -6.91 13.98 -0.18
N LEU A 10 -6.01 13.46 -1.01
CA LEU A 10 -6.24 12.30 -1.86
C LEU A 10 -5.13 11.27 -1.69
N LEU A 11 -5.48 10.02 -1.38
CA LEU A 11 -4.57 8.88 -1.36
C LEU A 11 -4.95 7.90 -2.47
N LEU A 12 -4.01 7.58 -3.34
CA LEU A 12 -4.19 6.59 -4.40
C LEU A 12 -3.44 5.31 -4.04
N VAL A 13 -4.14 4.17 -4.10
CA VAL A 13 -3.61 2.86 -3.70
C VAL A 13 -3.88 1.82 -4.78
N GLU A 14 -3.18 0.69 -4.72
CA GLU A 14 -3.20 -0.31 -5.80
C GLU A 14 -4.51 -1.12 -5.86
N CYS A 15 -4.96 -1.69 -4.75
CA CYS A 15 -6.18 -2.50 -4.71
C CYS A 15 -7.04 -2.20 -3.47
N LYS A 16 -8.07 -3.04 -3.29
CA LYS A 16 -9.08 -2.83 -2.23
C LYS A 16 -8.55 -3.18 -0.84
N ASP A 17 -7.57 -4.07 -0.75
CA ASP A 17 -6.95 -4.43 0.53
C ASP A 17 -6.13 -3.26 1.10
N GLU A 18 -5.37 -2.55 0.27
CA GLU A 18 -4.69 -1.30 0.67
C GLU A 18 -5.74 -0.26 1.08
N GLU A 19 -6.82 -0.10 0.32
CA GLU A 19 -7.85 0.89 0.64
C GLU A 19 -8.43 0.67 2.05
N ASN A 20 -8.74 -0.59 2.38
CA ASN A 20 -9.25 -0.96 3.69
C ASN A 20 -8.17 -0.76 4.78
N LEU A 21 -6.93 -1.22 4.56
CA LEU A 21 -5.84 -1.04 5.52
C LEU A 21 -5.60 0.46 5.79
N PHE A 22 -5.43 1.27 4.75
CA PHE A 22 -5.14 2.69 4.87
C PHE A 22 -6.30 3.47 5.47
N SER A 23 -7.55 3.06 5.22
CA SER A 23 -8.72 3.65 5.90
C SER A 23 -8.62 3.49 7.42
N VAL A 24 -8.28 2.29 7.91
CA VAL A 24 -8.11 2.03 9.34
C VAL A 24 -6.84 2.71 9.87
N LEU A 25 -5.74 2.68 9.12
CA LEU A 25 -4.47 3.28 9.53
C LEU A 25 -4.56 4.80 9.65
N LEU A 26 -5.20 5.49 8.69
CA LEU A 26 -5.43 6.93 8.76
C LEU A 26 -6.28 7.31 9.98
N LYS A 27 -7.30 6.51 10.30
CA LYS A 27 -8.10 6.67 11.52
C LYS A 27 -7.26 6.50 12.79
N TYR A 28 -6.41 5.47 12.84
CA TYR A 28 -5.48 5.26 13.95
C TYR A 28 -4.52 6.46 14.14
N LEU A 29 -4.02 7.03 13.04
CA LEU A 29 -3.14 8.20 13.05
C LEU A 29 -3.88 9.54 13.25
N GLN A 30 -5.21 9.52 13.42
CA GLN A 30 -6.06 10.71 13.53
C GLN A 30 -5.93 11.66 12.32
N ILE A 31 -5.72 11.09 11.13
CA ILE A 31 -5.66 11.84 9.87
C ILE A 31 -7.04 11.79 9.22
N GLU A 32 -7.76 12.89 9.34
CA GLU A 32 -9.12 13.02 8.82
C GLU A 32 -9.18 13.61 7.41
N ASN A 33 -10.34 13.43 6.78
CA ASN A 33 -10.72 14.00 5.50
C ASN A 33 -9.78 13.60 4.35
N VAL A 34 -9.38 12.32 4.27
CA VAL A 34 -8.62 11.80 3.13
C VAL A 34 -9.56 10.97 2.26
N THR A 35 -9.70 11.33 0.99
CA THR A 35 -10.35 10.48 -0.01
C THR A 35 -9.35 9.42 -0.46
N ILE A 36 -9.69 8.14 -0.33
CA ILE A 36 -8.87 7.04 -0.85
C ILE A 36 -9.49 6.53 -2.16
N ARG A 37 -8.68 6.30 -3.20
CA ARG A 37 -9.10 5.63 -4.43
C ARG A 37 -8.16 4.47 -4.73
N SER A 38 -8.72 3.28 -4.90
CA SER A 38 -7.98 2.10 -5.33
C SER A 38 -8.00 1.92 -6.85
N ALA A 39 -6.96 1.30 -7.40
CA ALA A 39 -6.91 0.93 -8.81
C ALA A 39 -7.67 -0.38 -9.10
N GLY A 40 -8.28 -1.03 -8.10
CA GLY A 40 -9.08 -2.23 -8.32
C GLY A 40 -8.28 -3.46 -8.80
N GLY A 41 -7.01 -3.56 -8.39
CA GLY A 41 -6.17 -4.75 -8.54
C GLY A 41 -5.59 -4.94 -9.95
N TYR A 42 -6.42 -5.11 -10.97
CA TYR A 42 -5.92 -5.33 -12.35
C TYR A 42 -5.64 -4.04 -13.11
N LEU A 43 -6.30 -2.92 -12.76
CA LEU A 43 -5.98 -1.64 -13.39
C LEU A 43 -4.67 -1.17 -12.78
N LYS A 44 -3.62 -1.15 -13.60
CA LYS A 44 -2.37 -0.50 -13.23
C LYS A 44 -2.64 0.99 -12.97
N PHE A 45 -1.83 1.64 -12.13
CA PHE A 45 -1.87 3.11 -11.93
C PHE A 45 -1.94 3.90 -13.24
N ALA A 46 -1.39 3.35 -14.33
CA ALA A 46 -1.46 3.89 -15.68
C ALA A 46 -2.89 4.08 -16.23
N LYS A 47 -3.88 3.35 -15.71
CA LYS A 47 -5.31 3.51 -16.05
C LYS A 47 -6.07 4.30 -14.97
N LEU A 48 -5.75 4.11 -13.70
CA LEU A 48 -6.40 4.82 -12.59
C LEU A 48 -6.11 6.33 -12.66
N TYR A 49 -4.84 6.71 -12.70
CA TYR A 49 -4.44 8.10 -12.52
C TYR A 49 -5.01 9.05 -13.58
N PRO A 50 -5.02 8.71 -14.89
CA PRO A 50 -5.63 9.58 -15.90
C PRO A 50 -7.11 9.84 -15.63
N SER A 51 -7.85 8.81 -15.18
CA SER A 51 -9.25 8.96 -14.81
C SER A 51 -9.44 9.86 -13.58
N VAL A 52 -8.55 9.75 -12.59
CA VAL A 52 -8.58 10.58 -11.38
C VAL A 52 -8.26 12.04 -11.71
N ALA A 53 -7.24 12.29 -12.54
CA ALA A 53 -6.79 13.63 -12.90
C ALA A 53 -7.86 14.48 -13.60
N ILE A 54 -8.79 13.83 -14.33
CA ILE A 54 -9.91 14.50 -15.00
C ILE A 54 -11.23 14.44 -14.20
N THR A 55 -11.24 13.82 -13.02
CA THR A 55 -12.45 13.69 -12.20
C THR A 55 -12.82 15.04 -11.59
N THR A 56 -14.11 15.38 -11.60
CA THR A 56 -14.65 16.57 -10.94
C THR A 56 -14.16 16.67 -9.50
N GLY A 57 -13.61 17.84 -9.13
CA GLY A 57 -13.06 18.12 -7.81
C GLY A 57 -11.55 17.89 -7.68
N PHE A 58 -10.88 17.30 -8.68
CA PHE A 58 -9.41 17.13 -8.63
C PHE A 58 -8.66 18.46 -8.48
N SER A 59 -9.15 19.55 -9.09
CA SER A 59 -8.54 20.88 -8.97
C SER A 59 -8.54 21.46 -7.54
N ALA A 60 -9.37 20.93 -6.65
CA ALA A 60 -9.38 21.32 -5.23
C ALA A 60 -8.34 20.55 -4.40
N VAL A 61 -7.72 19.49 -4.94
CA VAL A 61 -6.71 18.70 -4.22
C VAL A 61 -5.48 19.56 -3.90
N LYS A 62 -5.07 19.55 -2.63
CA LYS A 62 -3.88 20.23 -2.10
C LYS A 62 -2.81 19.26 -1.63
N LYS A 63 -3.19 18.03 -1.26
CA LYS A 63 -2.28 16.98 -0.77
C LYS A 63 -2.61 15.67 -1.49
N ILE A 64 -1.65 15.11 -2.21
CA ILE A 64 -1.80 13.84 -2.94
C ILE A 64 -0.72 12.84 -2.54
N GLY A 65 -1.14 11.61 -2.23
CA GLY A 65 -0.27 10.49 -1.91
C GLY A 65 -0.50 9.34 -2.87
N PHE A 66 0.57 8.61 -3.17
CA PHE A 66 0.53 7.35 -3.91
C PHE A 66 1.14 6.25 -3.03
N VAL A 67 0.49 5.09 -2.99
CA VAL A 67 1.04 3.88 -2.36
C VAL A 67 1.00 2.74 -3.36
N ARG A 68 2.13 2.06 -3.51
CA ARG A 68 2.27 0.94 -4.44
C ARG A 68 3.22 -0.12 -3.89
N ASP A 69 3.00 -1.37 -4.24
CA ASP A 69 3.96 -2.43 -3.97
C ASP A 69 5.24 -2.32 -4.81
N ALA A 70 6.37 -2.73 -4.23
CA ALA A 70 7.61 -2.94 -4.99
C ALA A 70 7.59 -4.29 -5.73
N GLU A 71 6.75 -5.23 -5.27
CA GLU A 71 6.69 -6.62 -5.72
C GLU A 71 8.08 -7.28 -5.62
N THR A 72 8.58 -7.85 -6.71
CA THR A 72 9.92 -8.46 -6.80
C THR A 72 11.00 -7.49 -7.27
N ASN A 73 10.64 -6.26 -7.63
CA ASN A 73 11.58 -5.26 -8.13
C ASN A 73 12.10 -4.36 -6.99
N GLU A 74 13.20 -3.66 -7.24
CA GLU A 74 13.64 -2.60 -6.33
C GLU A 74 12.62 -1.45 -6.31
N ALA A 75 12.47 -0.80 -5.16
CA ALA A 75 11.52 0.28 -4.96
C ALA A 75 11.66 1.42 -5.98
N ALA A 76 12.86 1.62 -6.53
CA ALA A 76 13.15 2.61 -7.57
C ALA A 76 12.30 2.42 -8.83
N SER A 77 12.07 1.19 -9.30
CA SER A 77 11.29 0.94 -10.52
C SER A 77 9.81 1.26 -10.32
N ALA A 78 9.24 0.87 -9.17
CA ALA A 78 7.87 1.19 -8.81
C ALA A 78 7.67 2.71 -8.65
N PHE A 79 8.63 3.39 -8.03
CA PHE A 79 8.65 4.85 -7.90
C PHE A 79 8.72 5.56 -9.26
N GLU A 80 9.61 5.12 -10.14
CA GLU A 80 9.74 5.68 -11.49
C GLU A 80 8.45 5.50 -12.29
N SER A 81 7.83 4.32 -12.18
CA SER A 81 6.55 4.03 -12.84
C SER A 81 5.45 5.02 -12.42
N ILE A 82 5.29 5.31 -11.13
CA ILE A 82 4.34 6.33 -10.66
C ILE A 82 4.76 7.71 -11.13
N SER A 83 6.04 8.07 -10.99
CA SER A 83 6.56 9.38 -11.38
C SER A 83 6.31 9.69 -12.86
N ASN A 84 6.51 8.72 -13.75
CA ASN A 84 6.29 8.87 -15.18
C ASN A 84 4.80 9.08 -15.50
N ILE A 85 3.90 8.43 -14.76
CA ILE A 85 2.46 8.62 -14.90
C ILE A 85 2.07 10.04 -14.45
N VAL A 86 2.54 10.49 -13.28
CA VAL A 86 2.21 11.83 -12.78
C VAL A 86 2.75 12.93 -13.71
N LYS A 87 4.01 12.84 -14.14
CA LYS A 87 4.60 13.79 -15.11
C LYS A 87 3.80 13.89 -16.41
N LYS A 88 3.24 12.77 -16.87
CA LYS A 88 2.48 12.71 -18.12
C LYS A 88 1.11 13.39 -18.02
N TYR A 89 0.39 13.20 -16.91
CA TYR A 89 -1.01 13.62 -16.80
C TYR A 89 -1.21 14.90 -15.98
N THR A 90 -0.26 15.26 -15.13
CA THR A 90 -0.28 16.47 -14.30
C THR A 90 1.15 17.03 -14.15
N PRO A 91 1.76 17.55 -15.23
CA PRO A 91 3.15 17.99 -15.24
C PRO A 91 3.47 19.10 -14.24
N ASP A 92 2.47 19.87 -13.81
CA ASP A 92 2.62 20.96 -12.83
C ASP A 92 2.73 20.48 -11.37
N ILE A 93 2.47 19.19 -11.10
CA ILE A 93 2.67 18.61 -9.77
C ILE A 93 4.16 18.33 -9.59
N LEU A 94 4.79 19.08 -8.69
CA LEU A 94 6.15 18.81 -8.25
C LEU A 94 6.21 17.44 -7.57
N LEU A 95 7.05 16.56 -8.10
CA LEU A 95 7.28 15.21 -7.55
C LEU A 95 8.44 15.21 -6.55
N PRO A 96 8.40 14.32 -5.53
CA PRO A 96 9.56 14.07 -4.69
C PRO A 96 10.72 13.49 -5.51
N ASN A 97 11.95 13.59 -5.01
CA ASN A 97 13.10 12.99 -5.68
C ASN A 97 13.16 11.49 -5.41
N HIS A 98 12.81 11.07 -4.20
CA HIS A 98 12.89 9.67 -3.76
C HIS A 98 11.57 9.19 -3.13
N ALA A 99 11.36 7.87 -3.12
CA ALA A 99 10.23 7.27 -2.42
C ALA A 99 10.29 7.57 -0.91
N GLY A 100 9.13 7.81 -0.30
CA GLY A 100 8.98 8.20 1.10
C GLY A 100 9.17 9.71 1.37
N GLU A 101 9.68 10.48 0.40
CA GLU A 101 9.79 11.93 0.51
C GLU A 101 8.51 12.65 0.09
N ILE A 102 8.40 13.92 0.50
CA ILE A 102 7.29 14.80 0.17
C ILE A 102 7.80 16.04 -0.57
N ALA A 103 7.34 16.22 -1.82
CA ALA A 103 7.51 17.46 -2.54
C ALA A 103 6.47 18.50 -2.11
N ARG A 104 6.92 19.74 -1.92
CA ARG A 104 6.10 20.87 -1.45
C ARG A 104 5.92 21.91 -2.55
N GLY A 105 5.18 21.54 -3.60
CA GLY A 105 4.71 22.47 -4.63
C GLY A 105 3.34 23.05 -4.32
N ASN A 106 2.65 23.55 -5.35
CA ASN A 106 1.24 23.98 -5.25
C ASN A 106 0.32 22.87 -4.72
N ILE A 107 0.65 21.62 -5.07
CA ILE A 107 0.08 20.41 -4.48
C ILE A 107 1.23 19.69 -3.78
N LYS A 108 1.04 19.37 -2.50
CA LYS A 108 1.97 18.56 -1.72
C LYS A 108 1.85 17.11 -2.21
N CYS A 109 2.95 16.55 -2.72
CA CYS A 109 2.94 15.24 -3.38
C CYS A 109 3.92 14.28 -2.68
N GLY A 110 3.48 13.05 -2.41
CA GLY A 110 4.32 12.00 -1.85
C GLY A 110 4.06 10.65 -2.53
N ILE A 111 5.10 9.84 -2.68
CA ILE A 111 5.01 8.47 -3.21
C ILE A 111 5.63 7.55 -2.17
N PHE A 112 4.86 6.58 -1.67
CA PHE A 112 5.34 5.53 -0.78
C PHE A 112 5.37 4.21 -1.54
N ILE A 113 6.50 3.52 -1.47
CA ILE A 113 6.66 2.21 -2.08
C ILE A 113 6.80 1.18 -0.96
N MET A 114 5.96 0.15 -0.96
CA MET A 114 6.00 -0.88 0.08
C MET A 114 7.29 -1.71 0.01
N PRO A 115 7.70 -2.30 1.15
CA PRO A 115 7.13 -2.08 2.48
C PRO A 115 7.71 -0.82 3.16
N ASN A 116 8.83 -0.27 2.65
CA ASN A 116 9.64 0.71 3.38
C ASN A 116 10.42 1.71 2.49
N ASN A 117 9.99 1.92 1.25
CA ASN A 117 10.60 2.79 0.23
C ASN A 117 11.98 2.35 -0.27
N LYS A 118 12.47 1.18 0.14
CA LYS A 118 13.83 0.72 -0.20
C LYS A 118 13.85 -0.70 -0.74
N ASN A 119 13.29 -1.63 0.03
CA ASN A 119 13.38 -3.05 -0.26
C ASN A 119 12.24 -3.48 -1.20
N ALA A 120 12.45 -4.59 -1.90
CA ALA A 120 11.35 -5.34 -2.51
C ALA A 120 10.36 -5.82 -1.45
N GLY A 121 9.12 -6.08 -1.86
CA GLY A 121 8.05 -6.55 -1.00
C GLY A 121 6.71 -5.87 -1.27
N MET A 122 5.73 -6.28 -0.49
CA MET A 122 4.32 -5.96 -0.66
C MET A 122 3.67 -5.52 0.65
N LEU A 123 2.40 -5.14 0.60
CA LEU A 123 1.58 -4.87 1.77
C LEU A 123 1.56 -6.03 2.78
N GLU A 124 1.59 -7.26 2.29
CA GLU A 124 1.64 -8.48 3.10
C GLU A 124 2.87 -8.52 4.01
N ASP A 125 4.04 -8.11 3.50
CA ASP A 125 5.27 -8.05 4.29
C ASP A 125 5.17 -7.03 5.40
N LEU A 126 4.62 -5.84 5.11
CA LEU A 126 4.43 -4.80 6.11
C LEU A 126 3.56 -5.32 7.27
N CYS A 127 2.44 -5.95 6.94
CA CYS A 127 1.49 -6.47 7.92
C CYS A 127 2.08 -7.64 8.72
N LEU A 128 2.67 -8.63 8.05
CA LEU A 128 3.31 -9.78 8.70
C LEU A 128 4.47 -9.38 9.60
N ASN A 129 5.27 -8.38 9.20
CA ASN A 129 6.36 -7.87 10.04
C ASN A 129 5.85 -7.23 11.34
N SER A 130 4.62 -6.69 11.37
CA SER A 130 4.03 -6.15 12.61
C SER A 130 3.72 -7.21 13.66
N VAL A 131 3.52 -8.47 13.23
CA VAL A 131 3.16 -9.60 14.09
C VAL A 131 4.27 -10.65 14.18
N LYS A 132 5.48 -10.31 13.73
CA LYS A 132 6.63 -11.22 13.61
C LYS A 132 7.05 -11.88 14.92
N VAL A 133 6.77 -11.23 16.05
CA VAL A 133 7.09 -11.74 17.40
C VAL A 133 6.07 -12.76 17.91
N SER A 134 4.96 -12.98 17.20
CA SER A 134 3.92 -13.91 17.63
C SER A 134 4.31 -15.38 17.40
N LEU A 135 3.85 -16.26 18.29
CA LEU A 135 4.02 -17.71 18.12
C LEU A 135 3.37 -18.23 16.85
N LEU A 136 2.22 -17.64 16.47
CA LEU A 136 1.52 -17.99 15.25
C LEU A 136 2.37 -17.70 14.01
N TYR A 137 3.04 -16.55 13.94
CA TYR A 137 3.94 -16.21 12.83
C TYR A 137 5.05 -17.26 12.67
N ASN A 138 5.66 -17.72 13.76
CA ASN A 138 6.69 -18.77 13.71
C ASN A 138 6.14 -20.10 13.18
N GLN A 139 4.87 -20.44 13.47
CA GLN A 139 4.24 -21.65 12.92
C GLN A 139 3.89 -21.47 11.44
N THR A 140 3.45 -20.28 11.03
CA THR A 140 3.23 -19.93 9.63
C THR A 140 4.51 -20.10 8.82
N GLU A 141 5.65 -19.58 9.29
CA GLU A 141 6.93 -19.71 8.59
C GLU A 141 7.32 -21.18 8.38
N LYS A 142 7.14 -22.03 9.39
CA LYS A 142 7.41 -23.48 9.29
C LYS A 142 6.50 -24.16 8.29
N TYR A 143 5.19 -23.95 8.41
CA TYR A 143 4.19 -24.51 7.49
C TYR A 143 4.48 -24.12 6.04
N ILE A 144 4.78 -22.84 5.80
CA ILE A 144 5.08 -22.34 4.46
C ILE A 144 6.38 -22.92 3.93
N SER A 145 7.44 -23.03 4.75
CA SER A 145 8.70 -23.64 4.33
C SER A 145 8.51 -25.11 3.93
N GLU A 146 7.67 -25.86 4.65
CA GLU A 146 7.34 -27.24 4.31
C GLU A 146 6.50 -27.31 3.04
N ALA A 147 5.46 -26.48 2.92
CA ALA A 147 4.60 -26.42 1.73
C ALA A 147 5.38 -26.04 0.47
N GLU A 148 6.30 -25.08 0.56
CA GLU A 148 7.17 -24.66 -0.53
C GLU A 148 8.09 -25.79 -1.01
N SER A 149 8.54 -26.65 -0.10
CA SER A 149 9.39 -27.80 -0.45
C SER A 149 8.67 -28.86 -1.30
N LEU A 150 7.33 -28.86 -1.28
CA LEU A 150 6.49 -29.75 -2.07
C LEU A 150 6.21 -29.22 -3.49
N LEU A 151 6.54 -27.95 -3.77
CA LEU A 151 6.29 -27.32 -5.07
C LEU A 151 7.24 -27.85 -6.13
N LYS A 152 6.69 -28.16 -7.31
CA LYS A 152 7.49 -28.45 -8.50
C LYS A 152 8.05 -27.16 -9.08
N ASN A 153 9.09 -27.26 -9.91
CA ASN A 153 9.72 -26.09 -10.54
C ASN A 153 8.74 -25.27 -11.40
N GLU A 154 7.78 -25.93 -12.05
CA GLU A 154 6.72 -25.27 -12.82
C GLU A 154 5.82 -24.39 -11.94
N ASP A 155 5.47 -24.86 -10.73
CA ASP A 155 4.60 -24.15 -9.79
C ASP A 155 5.31 -22.96 -9.13
N LYS A 156 6.63 -23.07 -8.91
CA LYS A 156 7.44 -22.00 -8.29
C LYS A 156 7.40 -20.69 -9.07
N THR A 157 7.15 -20.72 -10.39
CA THR A 157 7.04 -19.52 -11.22
C THR A 157 5.80 -18.68 -10.93
N HIS A 158 4.75 -19.29 -10.38
CA HIS A 158 3.49 -18.62 -10.03
C HIS A 158 3.31 -18.47 -8.51
N TYR A 159 4.22 -19.03 -7.73
CA TYR A 159 4.15 -19.02 -6.28
C TYR A 159 4.55 -17.67 -5.70
N ASN A 160 3.61 -17.01 -5.03
CA ASN A 160 3.86 -15.78 -4.30
C ASN A 160 3.99 -16.08 -2.80
N ILE A 161 5.23 -16.13 -2.32
CA ILE A 161 5.56 -16.43 -0.93
C ILE A 161 4.92 -15.44 0.06
N HIS A 162 4.84 -14.15 -0.27
CA HIS A 162 4.28 -13.12 0.59
C HIS A 162 2.78 -13.33 0.82
N LYS A 163 2.05 -13.64 -0.26
CA LYS A 163 0.62 -13.96 -0.21
C LYS A 163 0.34 -15.29 0.48
N ALA A 164 1.18 -16.29 0.24
CA ALA A 164 1.04 -17.59 0.89
C ALA A 164 1.23 -17.47 2.41
N LYS A 165 2.28 -16.76 2.86
CA LYS A 165 2.53 -16.48 4.28
C LYS A 165 1.37 -15.72 4.91
N LEU A 166 0.86 -14.69 4.26
CA LEU A 166 -0.29 -13.96 4.76
C LEU A 166 -1.47 -14.92 4.97
N GLN A 167 -1.87 -15.66 3.94
CA GLN A 167 -3.05 -16.53 4.00
C GLN A 167 -2.91 -17.62 5.08
N ALA A 168 -1.73 -18.24 5.20
CA ALA A 168 -1.46 -19.20 6.26
C ALA A 168 -1.49 -18.58 7.66
N TYR A 169 -1.01 -17.34 7.82
CA TYR A 169 -1.14 -16.61 9.08
C TYR A 169 -2.61 -16.33 9.42
N LEU A 170 -3.38 -15.78 8.46
CA LEU A 170 -4.79 -15.46 8.66
C LEU A 170 -5.61 -16.70 9.03
N ALA A 171 -5.36 -17.83 8.38
CA ALA A 171 -6.02 -19.11 8.66
C ALA A 171 -5.81 -19.62 10.09
N GLY A 172 -4.70 -19.25 10.73
CA GLY A 172 -4.40 -19.64 12.11
C GLY A 172 -4.91 -18.66 13.17
N THR A 173 -5.56 -17.56 12.78
CA THR A 173 -6.16 -16.60 13.73
C THR A 173 -7.51 -17.10 14.24
N ALA A 174 -7.91 -16.67 15.45
CA ALA A 174 -9.17 -17.09 16.06
C ALA A 174 -10.41 -16.61 15.28
N ASN A 175 -10.36 -15.38 14.74
CA ASN A 175 -11.38 -14.81 13.88
C ASN A 175 -10.79 -14.72 12.47
N ILE A 176 -10.99 -15.76 11.66
CA ILE A 176 -10.34 -15.90 10.36
C ILE A 176 -10.88 -14.83 9.40
N PRO A 177 -10.08 -13.80 9.04
CA PRO A 177 -10.49 -12.79 8.07
C PRO A 177 -10.31 -13.35 6.65
N ARG A 178 -11.11 -12.89 5.68
CA ARG A 178 -11.03 -13.38 4.29
C ARG A 178 -9.83 -12.81 3.54
N ASN A 179 -9.35 -11.63 3.94
CA ASN A 179 -8.24 -10.93 3.29
C ASN A 179 -7.55 -9.96 4.27
N LEU A 180 -6.46 -9.36 3.81
CA LEU A 180 -5.64 -8.42 4.58
C LEU A 180 -6.43 -7.18 5.00
N GLY A 181 -7.25 -6.64 4.09
CA GLY A 181 -8.06 -5.47 4.37
C GLY A 181 -9.08 -5.71 5.49
N GLU A 182 -9.71 -6.89 5.51
CA GLU A 182 -10.61 -7.32 6.58
C GLU A 182 -9.85 -7.54 7.89
N ALA A 183 -8.67 -8.17 7.84
CA ALA A 183 -7.81 -8.33 9.01
C ALA A 183 -7.46 -6.98 9.66
N ALA A 184 -7.24 -5.94 8.84
CA ALA A 184 -7.00 -4.58 9.33
C ALA A 184 -8.23 -4.00 10.06
N MET A 185 -9.43 -4.17 9.49
CA MET A 185 -10.68 -3.72 10.12
C MET A 185 -10.98 -4.44 11.44
N GLN A 186 -10.54 -5.69 11.58
CA GLN A 186 -10.65 -6.46 12.81
C GLN A 186 -9.56 -6.14 13.84
N GLY A 187 -8.62 -5.23 13.52
CA GLY A 187 -7.56 -4.81 14.43
C GLY A 187 -6.45 -5.86 14.61
N LEU A 188 -6.24 -6.75 13.63
CA LEU A 188 -5.23 -7.81 13.72
C LEU A 188 -3.79 -7.25 13.70
N TRP A 189 -3.56 -6.15 12.98
CA TRP A 189 -2.23 -5.61 12.74
C TRP A 189 -1.82 -4.59 13.81
N ASP A 190 -0.60 -4.71 14.32
CA ASP A 190 -0.04 -3.76 15.27
C ASP A 190 0.53 -2.53 14.54
N PHE A 191 -0.29 -1.51 14.38
CA PHE A 191 0.11 -0.23 13.77
C PHE A 191 1.09 0.60 14.63
N SER A 192 1.34 0.20 15.87
CA SER A 192 2.38 0.79 16.73
C SER A 192 3.75 0.13 16.56
N SER A 193 3.80 -1.05 15.94
CA SER A 193 5.03 -1.79 15.68
C SER A 193 6.03 -1.00 14.83
N SER A 194 7.31 -1.35 14.95
CA SER A 194 8.38 -0.73 14.16
C SER A 194 8.19 -0.88 12.65
N ALA A 195 7.49 -1.93 12.20
CA ALA A 195 7.20 -2.17 10.80
C ALA A 195 6.43 -1.01 10.15
N PHE A 196 5.49 -0.40 10.88
CA PHE A 196 4.66 0.70 10.37
C PHE A 196 5.31 2.09 10.50
N GLN A 197 6.51 2.22 11.08
CA GLN A 197 7.10 3.53 11.36
C GLN A 197 7.29 4.38 10.11
N ASP A 198 7.79 3.81 9.02
CA ASP A 198 8.07 4.57 7.79
C ASP A 198 6.77 5.04 7.11
N VAL A 199 5.76 4.16 7.01
CA VAL A 199 4.47 4.55 6.43
C VAL A 199 3.73 5.55 7.32
N ASN A 200 3.82 5.41 8.65
CA ASN A 200 3.23 6.35 9.60
C ASN A 200 3.87 7.73 9.48
N ARG A 201 5.20 7.79 9.38
CA ARG A 201 5.95 9.04 9.19
C ARG A 201 5.60 9.68 7.84
N PHE A 202 5.50 8.89 6.79
CA PHE A 202 5.09 9.36 5.46
C PHE A 202 3.69 9.98 5.48
N LEU A 203 2.69 9.25 5.99
CA LEU A 203 1.29 9.72 6.02
C LEU A 203 1.13 10.99 6.87
N LYS A 204 1.76 11.04 8.05
CA LYS A 204 1.78 12.24 8.90
C LYS A 204 2.46 13.40 8.18
N SER A 205 3.63 13.17 7.61
CA SER A 205 4.38 14.22 6.89
C SER A 205 3.64 14.73 5.67
N LEU A 206 2.79 13.91 5.04
CA LEU A 206 1.97 14.30 3.91
C LEU A 206 0.73 15.08 4.37
N TYR A 207 -0.07 14.52 5.27
CA TYR A 207 -1.44 14.99 5.52
C TYR A 207 -1.64 15.90 6.73
N LEU A 208 -0.70 15.90 7.68
CA LEU A 208 -0.60 16.93 8.72
C LEU A 208 0.25 18.08 8.17
#